data_AF-B1F984-F1
#
_entry.id   AF-B1F984-F1
#
_cell.length_a   1.000
_cell.length_b   1.000
_cell.length_c   1.000
_cell.angle_alpha   90.00
_cell.angle_beta   90.00
_cell.angle_gamma   90.00
#
_symmetry.space_group_name_H-M   'P 1'
#
loop_
_entity.id
_entity.type
_entity.pdbx_description
1 polymer ?
#
loop_
_entity_poly.entity_id
_entity_poly.type
_entity_poly.pdbx_seq_one_letter_code
_entity_poly.pdbx_strand_id
1 'polypeptide(L)'
;MNLIPSTESIQRERVALEATYQREASGGVPHFERRVAITDPVITPFVRALKAEGFLLKADRSGCDMLGTCPKCQGRYLYTAIKDGIEHSLCPHCRNAEDRKRS
;
A
#
# COMPACT_ATOMS: atom_id res chain seq x y z
N MET A 1 -11.67 15.72 -4.34
CA MET A 1 -10.57 14.89 -4.86
C MET A 1 -10.16 13.92 -3.76
N ASN A 2 -10.09 12.62 -4.06
CA ASN A 2 -9.71 11.61 -3.06
C ASN A 2 -8.20 11.56 -2.94
N LEU A 3 -7.68 12.06 -1.83
CA LEU A 3 -6.25 12.18 -1.53
C LEU A 3 -5.65 10.85 -1.00
N ILE A 4 -6.52 9.90 -0.64
CA ILE A 4 -6.21 8.54 -0.18
C ILE A 4 -6.97 7.54 -1.04
N PRO A 5 -6.51 6.29 -1.16
CA PRO A 5 -7.30 5.25 -1.80
C PRO A 5 -8.56 5.04 -0.99
N SER A 6 -9.68 4.84 -1.68
CA SER A 6 -10.97 4.62 -1.04
C SER A 6 -10.93 3.37 -0.16
N THR A 7 -11.68 3.41 0.95
CA THR A 7 -11.85 2.25 1.83
C THR A 7 -12.39 1.04 1.07
N GLU A 8 -13.23 1.27 0.06
CA GLU A 8 -13.76 0.23 -0.82
C GLU A 8 -12.65 -0.45 -1.64
N SER A 9 -11.78 0.32 -2.30
CA SER A 9 -10.64 -0.26 -3.03
C SER A 9 -9.70 -1.02 -2.11
N ILE A 10 -9.40 -0.48 -0.93
CA ILE A 10 -8.57 -1.20 0.06
C ILE A 10 -9.25 -2.52 0.43
N GLN A 11 -10.55 -2.52 0.71
CA GLN A 11 -11.27 -3.72 1.08
C GLN A 11 -11.31 -4.74 -0.05
N ARG A 12 -11.49 -4.29 -1.30
CA ARG A 12 -11.43 -5.15 -2.48
C ARG A 12 -10.07 -5.85 -2.60
N GLU A 13 -8.98 -5.10 -2.45
CA GLU A 13 -7.63 -5.67 -2.50
C GLU A 13 -7.33 -6.61 -1.32
N ARG A 14 -7.91 -6.35 -0.14
CA ARG A 14 -7.82 -7.26 1.02
C ARG A 14 -8.50 -8.59 0.73
N VAL A 15 -9.73 -8.55 0.20
CA VAL A 15 -10.48 -9.75 -0.16
C VAL A 15 -9.75 -10.54 -1.26
N ALA A 16 -9.20 -9.85 -2.26
CA ALA A 16 -8.42 -10.50 -3.32
C ALA A 16 -7.14 -11.16 -2.79
N LEU A 17 -6.45 -10.51 -1.84
CA LEU A 17 -5.25 -11.07 -1.21
C LEU A 17 -5.59 -12.31 -0.36
N GLU A 18 -6.64 -12.25 0.45
CA GLU A 18 -7.12 -13.37 1.25
C GLU A 18 -7.54 -14.56 0.37
N ALA A 19 -8.29 -14.30 -0.71
CA ALA A 19 -8.66 -15.33 -1.68
C ALA A 19 -7.44 -16.01 -2.32
N THR A 20 -6.34 -15.27 -2.49
CA THR A 20 -5.07 -15.83 -2.96
C THR A 20 -4.44 -16.74 -1.92
N TYR A 21 -4.41 -16.32 -0.65
CA TYR A 21 -3.89 -17.14 0.45
C TYR A 21 -4.64 -18.47 0.58
N GLN A 22 -5.98 -18.43 0.53
CA GLN A 22 -6.82 -19.63 0.63
C GLN A 22 -6.60 -20.57 -0.55
N ARG A 23 -6.42 -20.03 -1.76
CA ARG A 23 -6.09 -20.83 -2.95
C ARG A 23 -4.74 -21.52 -2.83
N GLU A 24 -3.71 -20.81 -2.38
CA GLU A 24 -2.37 -21.39 -2.20
C GLU A 24 -2.36 -22.43 -1.09
N ALA A 25 -3.08 -22.18 0.01
CA ALA A 25 -3.20 -23.12 1.12
C ALA A 25 -3.94 -24.41 0.71
N SER A 26 -5.08 -24.29 0.03
CA SER A 26 -5.84 -25.45 -0.47
C SER A 26 -5.14 -26.20 -1.60
N GLY A 27 -4.34 -25.51 -2.41
CA GLY A 27 -3.49 -26.10 -3.44
C GLY A 27 -2.24 -26.81 -2.92
N GLY A 28 -2.00 -26.83 -1.59
CA GLY A 28 -0.87 -27.51 -0.99
C GLY A 28 0.48 -26.80 -1.15
N VAL A 29 0.49 -25.52 -1.53
CA VAL A 29 1.74 -24.73 -1.64
C VAL A 29 2.41 -24.69 -0.27
N PRO A 30 3.72 -24.97 -0.14
CA PRO A 30 4.41 -24.87 1.14
C PRO A 30 4.36 -23.44 1.71
N HIS A 31 4.20 -23.29 3.02
CA HIS A 31 3.99 -21.96 3.64
C HIS A 31 5.04 -20.91 3.23
N PHE A 32 6.32 -21.29 3.16
CA PHE A 32 7.41 -20.37 2.80
C PHE A 32 7.38 -19.91 1.34
N GLU A 33 6.64 -20.60 0.47
CA GLU A 33 6.41 -20.23 -0.93
C GLU A 33 5.09 -19.47 -1.12
N ARG A 34 4.24 -19.43 -0.10
CA ARG A 34 2.96 -18.72 -0.16
C ARG A 34 3.19 -17.23 -0.08
N ARG A 35 2.31 -16.47 -0.74
CA ARG A 35 2.29 -15.01 -0.64
C ARG A 35 2.12 -14.53 0.79
N VAL A 36 1.35 -15.24 1.61
CA VAL A 36 1.14 -14.87 3.02
C VAL A 36 2.44 -14.75 3.82
N ALA A 37 3.51 -15.45 3.42
CA ALA A 37 4.80 -15.37 4.09
C ALA A 37 5.58 -14.08 3.75
N ILE A 38 5.25 -13.40 2.66
CA ILE A 38 5.98 -12.22 2.16
C ILE A 38 5.14 -10.94 2.09
N THR A 39 3.81 -11.04 2.17
CA THR A 39 2.91 -9.88 2.07
C THR A 39 2.32 -9.50 3.42
N ASP A 40 2.40 -8.20 3.76
CA ASP A 40 1.73 -7.64 4.92
C ASP A 40 0.23 -7.40 4.65
N PRO A 41 -0.68 -7.80 5.56
CA PRO A 41 -2.14 -7.72 5.36
C PRO A 41 -2.74 -6.31 5.41
N VAL A 42 -1.98 -5.31 5.85
CA VAL A 42 -2.38 -3.90 5.89
C VAL A 42 -1.72 -3.12 4.76
N ILE A 43 -0.41 -3.28 4.59
CA ILE A 43 0.40 -2.51 3.65
C ILE A 43 0.14 -2.97 2.22
N THR A 44 0.13 -4.28 1.97
CA THR A 44 0.00 -4.82 0.60
C THR A 44 -1.31 -4.40 -0.06
N PRO A 45 -2.49 -4.55 0.59
CA PRO A 45 -3.76 -4.11 0.02
C PRO A 45 -3.82 -2.60 -0.18
N PHE A 46 -3.24 -1.82 0.73
CA PHE A 46 -3.20 -0.37 0.62
C PHE A 46 -2.42 0.08 -0.63
N VAL A 47 -1.22 -0.46 -0.84
CA VAL A 47 -0.38 -0.15 -2.00
C VAL A 47 -1.04 -0.60 -3.31
N ARG A 48 -1.69 -1.76 -3.31
CA ARG A 48 -2.44 -2.22 -4.49
C ARG A 48 -3.62 -1.29 -4.79
N ALA A 49 -4.35 -0.84 -3.77
CA ALA A 49 -5.47 0.08 -3.93
C ALA A 49 -5.01 1.44 -4.49
N LEU A 50 -3.86 1.96 -4.04
CA LEU A 50 -3.24 3.15 -4.62
C LEU A 50 -3.01 2.98 -6.13
N LYS A 51 -2.34 1.90 -6.53
CA LYS A 51 -2.04 1.63 -7.94
C LYS A 51 -3.32 1.46 -8.76
N ALA A 52 -4.32 0.76 -8.23
CA ALA A 52 -5.61 0.56 -8.88
C ALA A 52 -6.40 1.87 -9.07
N GLU A 53 -6.22 2.84 -8.19
CA GLU A 53 -6.85 4.17 -8.27
C GLU A 53 -5.97 5.21 -9.01
N GLY A 54 -4.91 4.77 -9.69
CA GLY A 54 -4.07 5.60 -10.55
C GLY A 54 -3.00 6.42 -9.81
N PHE A 55 -2.72 6.13 -8.54
CA PHE A 55 -1.60 6.76 -7.85
C PHE A 55 -0.27 6.15 -8.31
N LEU A 56 0.74 7.01 -8.51
CA LEU A 56 2.12 6.60 -8.78
C LEU A 56 2.94 6.70 -7.50
N LEU A 57 3.53 5.58 -7.05
CA LEU A 57 4.44 5.61 -5.91
C LEU A 57 5.81 6.12 -6.35
N LYS A 58 6.34 7.07 -5.59
CA LYS A 58 7.68 7.61 -5.82
C LYS A 58 8.70 6.53 -5.47
N ALA A 59 9.53 6.18 -6.43
CA ALA A 59 10.60 5.21 -6.25
C ALA A 59 11.98 5.89 -6.24
N ASP A 60 12.95 5.26 -5.58
CA ASP A 60 14.35 5.65 -5.64
C ASP A 60 14.99 5.27 -6.99
N ARG A 61 16.29 5.54 -7.14
CA ARG A 61 17.03 5.22 -8.38
C ARG A 61 17.14 3.72 -8.68
N SER A 62 16.91 2.87 -7.68
CA SER A 62 16.91 1.40 -7.82
C SER A 62 15.52 0.85 -8.18
N GLY A 63 14.49 1.69 -8.18
CA GLY A 63 13.10 1.29 -8.42
C GLY A 63 12.36 0.82 -7.17
N CYS A 64 12.95 0.96 -5.97
CA CYS A 64 12.27 0.67 -4.72
C CYS A 64 11.38 1.84 -4.30
N ASP A 65 10.18 1.55 -3.78
CA ASP A 65 9.29 2.57 -3.23
C ASP A 65 10.00 3.36 -2.12
N MET A 66 10.02 4.69 -2.21
CA MET A 66 10.59 5.53 -1.17
C MET A 66 9.67 5.58 0.04
N LEU A 67 10.16 5.02 1.14
CA LEU A 67 9.47 4.97 2.42
C LEU A 67 10.03 6.01 3.39
N GLY A 68 9.14 6.67 4.14
CA GLY A 68 9.48 7.55 5.24
C GLY A 68 8.85 7.13 6.57
N THR A 69 9.09 7.93 7.60
CA THR A 69 8.46 7.75 8.91
C THR A 69 7.21 8.60 9.01
N CYS A 70 6.07 7.98 9.36
CA CYS A 70 4.81 8.70 9.58
C CYS A 70 4.90 9.54 10.86
N PRO A 71 4.62 10.86 10.83
CA PRO A 71 4.71 11.71 12.02
C PRO A 71 3.64 11.40 13.08
N LYS A 72 2.52 10.76 12.68
CA LYS A 72 1.39 10.44 13.59
C LYS A 72 1.60 9.13 14.35
N CYS A 73 1.96 8.05 13.66
CA CYS A 73 2.12 6.73 14.28
C CYS A 73 3.58 6.28 14.41
N GLN A 74 4.55 7.07 13.93
CA GLN A 74 5.98 6.75 13.91
C GLN A 74 6.35 5.46 13.14
N GLY A 75 5.40 4.90 12.38
CA GLY A 75 5.64 3.75 11.51
C GLY A 75 6.50 4.10 10.28
N ARG A 76 7.24 3.11 9.76
CA ARG A 76 8.22 3.27 8.67
C ARG A 76 7.66 3.12 7.24
N TYR A 77 6.34 3.07 7.11
CA TYR A 77 5.66 2.84 5.82
C TYR A 77 4.91 4.09 5.34
N LEU A 78 5.53 5.27 5.43
CA LEU A 78 4.98 6.48 4.82
C LEU A 78 5.36 6.51 3.34
N TYR A 79 4.38 6.35 2.46
CA TYR A 79 4.57 6.40 1.02
C TYR A 79 4.46 7.83 0.50
N THR A 80 5.30 8.18 -0.47
CA THR A 80 5.06 9.37 -1.31
C THR A 80 4.35 8.93 -2.58
N ALA A 81 3.10 9.36 -2.77
CA ALA A 81 2.28 9.01 -3.92
C ALA A 81 1.96 10.25 -4.75
N ILE A 82 1.91 10.11 -6.07
CA ILE A 82 1.61 11.19 -7.01
C ILE A 82 0.29 10.88 -7.69
N LYS A 83 -0.64 11.83 -7.68
CA LYS A 83 -1.90 11.76 -8.41
C LYS A 83 -2.25 13.14 -8.96
N ASP A 84 -2.62 13.20 -10.24
CA ASP A 84 -2.96 14.45 -10.92
C ASP A 84 -1.88 15.56 -10.78
N GLY A 85 -0.60 15.16 -10.69
CA GLY A 85 0.55 16.07 -10.53
C GLY A 85 0.80 16.56 -9.10
N ILE A 86 0.05 16.08 -8.11
CA ILE A 86 0.20 16.46 -6.69
C ILE A 86 0.86 15.31 -5.92
N GLU A 87 1.89 15.63 -5.12
CA GLU A 87 2.53 14.67 -4.21
C GLU A 87 1.80 14.62 -2.86
N HIS A 88 1.41 13.42 -2.43
CA HIS A 88 0.77 13.15 -1.16
C HIS A 88 1.61 12.20 -0.31
N SER A 89 1.66 12.44 1.00
CA SER A 89 2.29 11.53 1.97
C SER A 89 1.23 10.64 2.62
N LEU A 90 1.30 9.34 2.38
CA LEU A 90 0.23 8.39 2.67
C LEU A 90 0.72 7.28 3.59
N CYS A 91 0.04 7.10 4.73
CA CYS A 91 0.37 6.05 5.70
C CYS A 91 -0.73 4.96 5.71
N PRO A 92 -0.38 3.68 5.47
CA PRO A 92 -1.34 2.58 5.42
C PRO A 92 -2.01 2.30 6.78
N HIS A 93 -1.31 2.59 7.89
CA HIS A 93 -1.83 2.37 9.23
C HIS A 93 -2.75 3.50 9.69
N CYS A 94 -2.38 4.75 9.42
CA CYS A 94 -3.21 5.90 9.80
C CYS A 94 -4.39 6.13 8.85
N ARG A 95 -4.31 5.60 7.62
CA ARG A 95 -5.28 5.83 6.53
C ARG A 95 -5.60 7.31 6.31
N ASN A 96 -4.59 8.16 6.49
CA ASN A 96 -4.68 9.60 6.31
C ASN A 96 -3.67 10.03 5.25
N ALA A 97 -4.09 10.98 4.40
CA ALA A 97 -3.18 11.76 3.57
C ALA A 97 -2.80 13.02 4.33
N GLU A 98 -1.52 13.35 4.33
CA GLU A 98 -1.09 14.72 4.62
C GLU A 98 -0.45 15.30 3.37
N ASP A 99 -0.87 16.52 3.02
CA ASP A 99 -0.25 17.28 1.94
C ASP A 99 1.17 17.63 2.37
N ARG A 100 2.15 17.15 1.61
CA ARG A 100 3.53 17.52 1.86
C ARG A 100 3.75 18.90 1.25
N LYS A 101 3.55 19.97 2.05
CA LYS A 101 4.03 21.30 1.65
C LYS A 101 5.54 21.19 1.46
N ARG A 102 5.99 21.47 0.23
CA ARG A 102 7.40 21.57 -0.15
C ARG A 102 8.02 22.66 0.73
N SER A 103 8.77 22.25 1.75
CA SER A 103 9.56 23.17 2.58
C SER A 103 10.80 23.61 1.82
#